data_AF-A0AAQ4DPD3-F1
#
_entry.id   AF-A0AAQ4DPD3-F1
#
_cell.length_a   1.000
_cell.length_b   1.000
_cell.length_c   1.000
_cell.angle_alpha   90.00
_cell.angle_beta   90.00
_cell.angle_gamma   90.00
#
_symmetry.space_group_name_H-M   'P 1'
#
loop_
_entity.id
_entity.type
_entity.pdbx_description
1 polymer ?
#
loop_
_entity_poly.entity_id
_entity_poly.type
_entity_poly.pdbx_seq_one_letter_code
_entity_poly.pdbx_strand_id
1 'polypeptide(L)'
;MTLAGLNNLKRYGTVHVFCKDGKPHVDITMGSQGPLKMSVPWKYCGGVTGTVGTQANHVKICVGFDVEEVDGKVTVRPVRVSPKWIETVDVKLDGAGDVAKTATHIVSKLMPAFVKDFWIENLPWRMHRIMEQLAK
;
A
#
# COMPACT_ATOMS: atom_id res chain seq x y z
N MET A 1 11.43 2.06 -8.70
CA MET A 1 10.57 1.46 -7.65
C MET A 1 9.46 0.71 -8.35
N THR A 2 9.24 -0.54 -7.99
CA THR A 2 8.23 -1.41 -8.61
C THR A 2 7.31 -1.93 -7.53
N LEU A 3 5.99 -1.87 -7.76
CA LEU A 3 4.97 -2.40 -6.87
C LEU A 3 4.23 -3.54 -7.59
N ALA A 4 4.15 -4.70 -6.94
CA ALA A 4 3.53 -5.89 -7.47
C ALA A 4 2.54 -6.50 -6.45
N GLY A 5 1.53 -7.22 -6.95
CA GLY A 5 0.54 -7.91 -6.13
C GLY A 5 -0.71 -7.08 -5.77
N LEU A 6 -0.84 -5.86 -6.29
CA LEU A 6 -2.08 -5.06 -6.14
C LEU A 6 -3.29 -5.75 -6.78
N ASN A 7 -3.08 -6.52 -7.84
CA ASN A 7 -4.10 -7.36 -8.48
C ASN A 7 -4.65 -8.47 -7.57
N ASN A 8 -3.97 -8.78 -6.46
CA ASN A 8 -4.44 -9.75 -5.47
C ASN A 8 -5.34 -9.13 -4.40
N LEU A 9 -5.59 -7.81 -4.45
CA LEU A 9 -6.55 -7.16 -3.58
C LEU A 9 -7.98 -7.57 -3.97
N LYS A 10 -8.69 -8.18 -3.04
CA LYS A 10 -10.11 -8.51 -3.19
C LYS A 10 -10.92 -7.90 -2.05
N ARG A 11 -12.21 -7.68 -2.30
CA ARG A 11 -13.14 -7.29 -1.24
C ARG A 11 -13.06 -8.31 -0.10
N TYR A 12 -12.85 -7.82 1.10
CA TYR A 12 -12.72 -8.60 2.32
C TYR A 12 -13.85 -8.21 3.28
N GLY A 13 -14.65 -9.19 3.67
CA GLY A 13 -15.80 -8.97 4.56
C GLY A 13 -16.98 -8.27 3.88
N THR A 14 -17.87 -7.76 4.73
CA THR A 14 -19.14 -7.14 4.32
C THR A 14 -18.94 -5.67 3.94
N VAL A 15 -19.75 -5.19 3.00
CA VAL A 15 -19.83 -3.76 2.68
C VAL A 15 -20.69 -3.10 3.76
N HIS A 16 -20.16 -2.06 4.39
CA HIS A 16 -20.88 -1.32 5.42
C HIS A 16 -21.50 -0.08 4.79
N VAL A 17 -22.82 -0.01 4.77
CA VAL A 17 -23.57 1.15 4.26
C VAL A 17 -24.27 1.83 5.42
N PHE A 18 -24.06 3.12 5.58
CA PHE A 18 -24.67 3.91 6.65
C PHE A 18 -24.81 5.37 6.24
N CYS A 19 -25.62 6.14 6.97
CA CYS A 19 -25.72 7.58 6.74
C CYS A 19 -24.72 8.32 7.63
N LYS A 20 -23.93 9.20 7.03
CA LYS A 20 -23.03 10.13 7.73
C LYS A 20 -23.49 11.55 7.40
N ASP A 21 -23.83 12.33 8.41
CA ASP A 21 -24.32 13.70 8.25
C ASP A 21 -25.52 13.81 7.29
N GLY A 22 -26.42 12.82 7.33
CA GLY A 22 -27.61 12.75 6.47
C GLY A 22 -27.35 12.33 5.02
N LYS A 23 -26.09 12.07 4.63
CA LYS A 23 -25.72 11.57 3.30
C LYS A 23 -25.37 10.07 3.34
N PRO A 24 -25.65 9.29 2.28
CA PRO A 24 -25.24 7.90 2.23
C PRO A 24 -23.71 7.76 2.13
N HIS A 25 -23.16 6.88 2.96
CA HIS A 25 -21.74 6.57 3.03
C HIS A 25 -21.54 5.05 2.91
N VAL A 26 -20.46 4.66 2.24
CA VAL A 26 -20.12 3.25 2.00
C VAL A 26 -18.68 3.00 2.39
N ASP A 27 -18.48 2.13 3.38
CA ASP A 27 -17.19 1.62 3.77
C ASP A 27 -16.97 0.21 3.20
N ILE A 28 -15.85 0.05 2.48
CA ILE A 28 -15.37 -1.24 2.00
C ILE A 28 -14.00 -1.55 2.59
N THR A 29 -13.76 -2.84 2.82
CA THR A 29 -12.42 -3.34 3.14
C THR A 29 -11.94 -4.21 1.99
N MET A 30 -10.70 -3.99 1.56
CA MET A 30 -9.98 -4.84 0.62
C MET A 30 -8.87 -5.56 1.38
N GLY A 31 -8.77 -6.87 1.18
CA GLY A 31 -7.73 -7.71 1.75
C GLY A 31 -6.89 -8.33 0.63
N SER A 32 -5.58 -8.38 0.83
CA SER A 32 -4.68 -9.08 -0.09
C SER A 32 -4.85 -10.60 0.04
N GLN A 33 -5.12 -11.27 -1.07
CA GLN A 33 -5.17 -12.73 -1.16
C GLN A 33 -3.80 -13.36 -1.39
N GLY A 34 -2.79 -12.53 -1.62
CA GLY A 34 -1.40 -12.93 -1.80
C GLY A 34 -0.48 -11.78 -1.40
N PRO A 35 0.84 -12.03 -1.38
CA PRO A 35 1.81 -11.05 -0.90
C PRO A 35 1.86 -9.82 -1.82
N LEU A 36 1.83 -8.63 -1.21
CA LEU A 36 2.20 -7.39 -1.89
C LEU A 36 3.70 -7.20 -1.77
N LYS A 37 4.36 -6.91 -2.90
CA LYS A 37 5.81 -6.77 -2.97
C LYS A 37 6.17 -5.41 -3.51
N MET A 38 7.17 -4.80 -2.91
CA MET A 38 7.74 -3.54 -3.38
C MET A 38 9.25 -3.69 -3.51
N SER A 39 9.82 -3.25 -4.62
CA SER A 39 11.26 -3.31 -4.84
C SER A 39 11.84 -1.98 -5.32
N VAL A 40 13.02 -1.64 -4.82
CA VAL A 40 13.75 -0.42 -5.17
C VAL A 40 15.22 -0.77 -5.43
N PRO A 41 15.79 -0.33 -6.57
CA PRO A 41 17.21 -0.51 -6.80
C PRO A 41 18.03 0.36 -5.84
N TRP A 42 19.12 -0.18 -5.31
CA TRP A 42 20.09 0.57 -4.51
C TRP A 42 21.47 0.51 -5.15
N LYS A 43 22.29 1.52 -4.84
CA LYS A 43 23.67 1.62 -5.27
C LYS A 43 24.51 2.13 -4.10
N TYR A 44 25.61 1.45 -3.82
CA TYR A 44 26.59 1.86 -2.83
C TYR A 44 27.81 2.49 -3.51
N CYS A 45 28.45 3.41 -2.81
CA CYS A 45 29.53 4.24 -3.33
C CYS A 45 30.75 3.44 -3.85
N GLY A 46 30.87 2.15 -3.51
CA GLY A 46 31.89 1.23 -4.02
C GLY A 46 31.54 0.52 -5.35
N GLY A 47 30.51 0.96 -6.07
CA GLY A 47 30.11 0.36 -7.36
C GLY A 47 29.17 -0.85 -7.25
N VAL A 48 28.90 -1.32 -6.02
CA VAL A 48 27.94 -2.40 -5.74
C VAL A 48 26.52 -1.88 -5.98
N THR A 49 25.75 -2.60 -6.78
CA THR A 49 24.35 -2.35 -7.06
C THR A 49 23.51 -3.57 -6.69
N GLY A 50 22.26 -3.31 -6.33
CA GLY A 50 21.35 -4.38 -5.95
C GLY A 50 19.91 -3.93 -5.86
N THR A 51 19.07 -4.75 -5.24
CA THR A 51 17.65 -4.46 -5.04
C THR A 51 17.27 -4.65 -3.58
N VAL A 52 16.59 -3.65 -3.00
CA VAL A 52 15.91 -3.78 -1.70
C VAL A 52 14.45 -4.09 -1.98
N GLY A 53 13.98 -5.24 -1.52
CA GLY A 53 12.59 -5.65 -1.59
C GLY A 53 11.93 -5.59 -0.21
N THR A 54 10.66 -5.19 -0.15
CA THR A 54 9.78 -5.46 1.00
C THR A 54 8.60 -6.28 0.53
N GLN A 55 8.11 -7.17 1.38
CA GLN A 55 6.99 -8.05 1.11
C GLN A 55 6.07 -8.05 2.32
N ALA A 56 4.81 -7.66 2.13
CA ALA A 56 3.78 -7.87 3.14
C ALA A 56 2.89 -9.03 2.71
N ASN A 57 2.78 -10.04 3.56
CA ASN A 57 2.01 -11.25 3.26
C ASN A 57 0.50 -11.01 3.37
N HIS A 58 0.09 -10.14 4.30
CA HIS A 58 -1.29 -9.75 4.48
C HIS A 58 -1.41 -8.24 4.68
N VAL A 59 -2.18 -7.59 3.79
CA VAL A 59 -2.47 -6.15 3.81
C VAL A 59 -3.98 -5.95 3.75
N LYS A 60 -4.54 -5.21 4.71
CA LYS A 60 -5.92 -4.74 4.68
C LYS A 60 -5.97 -3.24 4.41
N ILE A 61 -6.71 -2.85 3.39
CA ILE A 61 -6.95 -1.47 3.00
C ILE A 61 -8.43 -1.18 3.19
N CYS A 62 -8.75 -0.20 4.03
CA CYS A 62 -10.12 0.28 4.19
C CYS A 62 -10.31 1.53 3.33
N VAL A 63 -11.39 1.54 2.55
CA VAL A 63 -11.77 2.66 1.70
C VAL A 63 -13.19 3.07 2.04
N GLY A 64 -13.37 4.34 2.38
CA GLY A 64 -14.67 4.96 2.62
C GLY A 64 -15.05 5.88 1.47
N PHE A 65 -16.32 5.81 1.07
CA PHE A 65 -16.87 6.61 -0.01
C PHE A 65 -18.12 7.37 0.42
N ASP A 66 -18.16 8.66 0.08
CA ASP A 66 -19.41 9.42 0.08
C ASP A 66 -20.15 9.14 -1.22
N VAL A 67 -21.45 8.89 -1.12
CA VAL A 67 -22.31 8.72 -2.27
C VAL A 67 -23.11 10.00 -2.44
N GLU A 68 -22.98 10.63 -3.61
CA GLU A 68 -23.71 11.84 -3.97
C GLU A 68 -24.52 11.59 -5.24
N GLU A 69 -25.75 12.10 -5.26
CA GLU A 69 -26.54 12.12 -6.48
C GLU A 69 -26.41 13.50 -7.11
N VAL A 70 -25.82 13.56 -8.31
CA VAL A 70 -25.65 14.80 -9.07
C VAL A 70 -26.32 14.58 -10.42
N ASP A 71 -27.30 15.43 -10.76
CA ASP A 71 -28.06 15.37 -12.01
C ASP A 71 -28.69 13.99 -12.31
N GLY A 72 -29.20 13.31 -11.26
CA GLY A 72 -29.80 11.97 -11.37
C GLY A 72 -28.79 10.84 -11.57
N LYS A 73 -27.49 11.11 -11.46
CA LYS A 73 -26.42 10.12 -11.48
C LYS A 73 -25.82 9.93 -10.10
N VAL A 74 -25.78 8.68 -9.66
CA VAL A 74 -25.08 8.28 -8.43
C VAL A 74 -23.57 8.34 -8.69
N THR A 75 -22.91 9.27 -8.02
CA THR A 75 -21.46 9.47 -8.06
C THR A 75 -20.88 9.05 -6.72
N VAL A 76 -19.75 8.34 -6.76
CA VAL A 76 -19.10 7.81 -5.55
C VAL A 76 -17.77 8.52 -5.38
N ARG A 77 -17.57 9.25 -4.28
CA ARG A 77 -16.31 9.98 -4.02
C ARG A 77 -15.51 9.28 -2.93
N PRO A 78 -14.24 8.90 -3.18
CA PRO A 78 -13.40 8.32 -2.15
C PRO A 78 -12.99 9.41 -1.15
N VAL A 79 -13.42 9.28 0.11
CA VAL A 79 -13.18 10.27 1.16
C VAL A 79 -11.99 9.88 2.02
N ARG A 80 -11.80 8.57 2.20
CA ARG A 80 -10.75 8.04 3.06
C ARG A 80 -10.18 6.74 2.51
N VAL A 81 -8.87 6.69 2.38
CA VAL A 81 -8.14 5.44 2.14
C VAL A 81 -7.13 5.26 3.26
N SER A 82 -7.25 4.15 4.00
CA SER A 82 -6.33 3.86 5.10
C SER A 82 -5.88 2.40 5.08
N PRO A 83 -4.57 2.10 5.07
CA PRO A 83 -4.08 0.78 5.38
C PRO A 83 -4.31 0.52 6.87
N LYS A 84 -5.05 -0.53 7.21
CA LYS A 84 -5.45 -0.83 8.59
C LYS A 84 -4.58 -1.89 9.24
N TRP A 85 -4.12 -2.88 8.47
CA TRP A 85 -3.36 -4.01 9.00
C TRP A 85 -2.31 -4.48 8.02
N ILE A 86 -1.08 -4.54 8.49
CA ILE A 86 0.08 -5.14 7.81
C ILE A 86 0.68 -6.09 8.83
N GLU A 87 0.38 -7.39 8.70
CA GLU A 87 0.71 -8.36 9.75
C GLU A 87 2.22 -8.56 9.91
N THR A 88 2.98 -8.52 8.82
CA THR A 88 4.44 -8.54 8.85
C THR A 88 4.98 -8.03 7.52
N VAL A 89 6.05 -7.23 7.56
CA VAL A 89 6.80 -6.80 6.38
C VAL A 89 8.15 -7.51 6.39
N ASP A 90 8.31 -8.47 5.50
CA ASP A 90 9.59 -9.11 5.25
C ASP A 90 10.43 -8.21 4.36
N VAL A 91 11.73 -8.11 4.64
CA VAL A 91 12.66 -7.31 3.84
C VAL A 91 13.73 -8.21 3.25
N LYS A 92 13.96 -8.06 1.94
CA LYS A 92 14.94 -8.81 1.17
C LYS A 92 15.96 -7.85 0.59
N LEU A 93 17.23 -8.23 0.64
CA LEU A 93 18.32 -7.45 0.07
C LEU A 93 19.08 -8.34 -0.91
N ASP A 94 19.00 -7.98 -2.18
CA ASP A 94 19.75 -8.61 -3.26
C ASP A 94 20.93 -7.71 -3.67
N GLY A 95 22.02 -8.33 -4.11
CA GLY A 95 23.22 -7.64 -4.62
C GLY A 95 24.26 -7.23 -3.58
N ALA A 96 24.15 -7.68 -2.33
CA ALA A 96 25.09 -7.31 -1.27
C ALA A 96 26.42 -8.10 -1.27
N GLY A 97 26.49 -9.26 -1.94
CA GLY A 97 27.66 -10.16 -1.91
C GLY A 97 28.01 -10.66 -0.49
N ASP A 98 29.22 -11.18 -0.28
CA ASP A 98 29.73 -11.63 1.04
C ASP A 98 29.96 -10.50 2.06
N VAL A 99 29.60 -9.26 1.72
CA VAL A 99 29.85 -8.11 2.57
C VAL A 99 28.71 -7.94 3.58
N ALA A 100 28.67 -8.83 4.57
CA ALA A 100 27.70 -8.81 5.67
C ALA A 100 27.59 -7.42 6.31
N LYS A 101 28.70 -6.69 6.44
CA LYS A 101 28.75 -5.33 7.01
C LYS A 101 27.95 -4.30 6.20
N THR A 102 27.96 -4.41 4.87
CA THR A 102 27.18 -3.52 3.97
C THR A 102 25.70 -3.87 4.06
N ALA A 103 25.37 -5.17 4.09
CA ALA A 103 24.00 -5.64 4.26
C ALA A 103 23.40 -5.15 5.59
N THR A 104 24.11 -5.34 6.71
CA THR A 104 23.64 -4.90 8.05
C THR A 104 23.52 -3.38 8.13
N HIS A 105 24.40 -2.61 7.50
CA HIS A 105 24.31 -1.14 7.51
C HIS A 105 23.10 -0.63 6.71
N ILE A 106 22.86 -1.20 5.54
CA ILE A 106 21.69 -0.89 4.71
C ILE A 106 20.41 -1.27 5.44
N VAL A 107 20.34 -2.50 5.96
CA VAL A 107 19.19 -3.02 6.73
C VAL A 107 18.91 -2.16 7.96
N SER A 108 19.91 -1.89 8.81
CA SER A 108 19.70 -1.15 10.07
C SER A 108 19.27 0.30 9.87
N LYS A 109 19.75 0.99 8.82
CA LYS A 109 19.45 2.40 8.59
C LYS A 109 18.26 2.65 7.67
N LEU A 110 18.12 1.88 6.61
CA LEU A 110 17.10 2.13 5.60
C LEU A 110 15.80 1.40 5.92
N MET A 111 15.83 0.24 6.56
CA MET A 111 14.62 -0.58 6.73
C MET A 111 13.50 0.11 7.53
N PRO A 112 13.75 0.74 8.70
CA PRO A 112 12.65 1.36 9.45
C PRO A 112 12.02 2.54 8.70
N ALA A 113 12.86 3.38 8.08
CA ALA A 113 12.42 4.54 7.32
C ALA A 113 11.70 4.12 6.03
N PHE A 114 12.23 3.13 5.32
CA PHE A 114 11.70 2.66 4.05
C PHE A 114 10.36 1.92 4.22
N VAL A 115 10.26 1.08 5.26
CA VAL A 115 9.00 0.41 5.61
C VAL A 115 7.96 1.45 6.00
N LYS A 116 8.32 2.45 6.81
CA LYS A 116 7.42 3.53 7.23
C LYS A 116 6.95 4.36 6.03
N ASP A 117 7.88 4.94 5.27
CA ASP A 117 7.59 5.83 4.14
C ASP A 117 6.76 5.11 3.06
N PHE A 118 7.05 3.83 2.80
CA PHE A 118 6.28 3.10 1.80
C PHE A 118 4.89 2.70 2.28
N TRP A 119 4.83 1.94 3.38
CA TRP A 119 3.57 1.31 3.80
C TRP A 119 2.61 2.28 4.47
N ILE A 120 3.12 3.29 5.16
CA ILE A 120 2.32 4.24 5.93
C ILE A 120 2.01 5.49 5.13
N GLU A 121 2.95 5.99 4.30
CA GLU A 121 2.79 7.28 3.62
C GLU A 121 2.42 7.09 2.14
N ASN A 122 3.22 6.34 1.37
CA ASN A 122 3.04 6.22 -0.08
C ASN A 122 1.87 5.34 -0.50
N LEU A 123 1.64 4.20 0.17
CA LEU A 123 0.56 3.27 -0.18
C LEU A 123 -0.84 3.92 -0.08
N PRO A 124 -1.23 4.57 1.03
CA PRO A 124 -2.52 5.26 1.10
C PRO A 124 -2.66 6.36 0.06
N TRP A 125 -1.63 7.20 -0.14
CA TRP A 125 -1.69 8.29 -1.13
C TRP A 125 -1.88 7.75 -2.56
N ARG A 126 -1.11 6.73 -2.96
CA ARG A 126 -1.25 6.10 -4.28
C ARG A 126 -2.61 5.45 -4.46
N MET A 127 -3.09 4.75 -3.45
CA MET A 127 -4.40 4.11 -3.49
C MET A 127 -5.51 5.15 -3.58
N HIS A 128 -5.45 6.24 -2.83
CA HIS A 128 -6.40 7.34 -2.93
C HIS A 128 -6.49 7.88 -4.35
N ARG A 129 -5.34 8.17 -4.98
CA ARG A 129 -5.28 8.67 -6.36
C ARG A 129 -5.86 7.68 -7.39
N ILE A 130 -5.62 6.38 -7.22
CA ILE A 130 -6.21 5.34 -8.09
C ILE A 130 -7.73 5.31 -7.92
N MET A 131 -8.21 5.37 -6.68
CA MET A 131 -9.64 5.35 -6.40
C MET A 131 -10.34 6.61 -6.94
N GLU A 132 -9.69 7.79 -6.87
CA GLU A 132 -10.20 9.01 -7.51
C GLU A 132 -10.31 8.88 -9.03
N GLN A 133 -9.38 8.17 -9.68
CA GLN A 133 -9.45 7.94 -11.12
C GLN A 133 -10.55 6.96 -11.51
N LEU A 134 -10.84 5.96 -10.66
CA LEU A 134 -11.90 4.97 -10.90
C LEU A 134 -13.31 5.51 -10.57
N ALA A 135 -13.38 6.54 -9.75
CA ALA A 135 -14.61 7.21 -9.33
C ALA A 135 -15.11 8.28 -10.33
N LYS A 136 -14.31 8.62 -11.35
CA LYS A 136 -14.67 9.52 -12.46
C LYS A 136 -15.20 8.72 -13.63
#